data_AF-A0A5D2MD15-F1
#
_entry.id   AF-A0A5D2MD15-F1
#
_cell.length_a   1.000
_cell.length_b   1.000
_cell.length_c   1.000
_cell.angle_alpha   90.00
_cell.angle_beta   90.00
_cell.angle_gamma   90.00
#
_symmetry.space_group_name_H-M   'P 1'
#
loop_
_entity.id
_entity.type
_entity.pdbx_description
1 polymer ?
#
loop_
_entity_poly.entity_id
_entity_poly.type
_entity_poly.pdbx_seq_one_letter_code
_entity_poly.pdbx_strand_id
1 'polypeptide(L)'
;MASKPFIALATTVLFFSLIAVNHFGKPFHGKLGEMEIVPITDAVGPESVAFHPLGDGPYVGISDGRIIKWQPNEHRWISFGITSPNRNHIAVVLSGDKTGMLLKYEQESKQITVLLTNLSFPNGVALSQDGSFLVFAETTKCRILRYWLSTPKAGNLETLAQLPGFPDNIKRSPRGGFWVAIHSRRCKVLSWILSYSKLGNALIWVLPVDVITKAYSVMSKYLGSGLALRISEEGVVLETLELESGNKMSSISEMQEKDDHLWMGSINMPFLGVYRL
;
A
#
# COMPACT_ATOMS: atom_id res chain seq x y z
N MET A 1 -20.72 -0.69 56.71
CA MET A 1 -21.54 -0.34 55.53
C MET A 1 -20.61 0.26 54.48
N ALA A 2 -20.25 -0.51 53.46
CA ALA A 2 -19.27 -0.12 52.45
C ALA A 2 -20.00 0.21 51.14
N SER A 3 -19.87 1.45 50.67
CA SER A 3 -20.35 1.90 49.37
C SER A 3 -19.22 1.77 48.33
N LYS A 4 -19.44 1.02 47.26
CA LYS A 4 -18.69 1.13 46.00
C LYS A 4 -19.66 1.58 44.92
N PRO A 5 -19.31 2.60 44.12
CA PRO A 5 -19.77 2.66 42.75
C PRO A 5 -18.62 3.04 41.81
N PHE A 6 -18.14 2.12 40.98
CA PHE A 6 -17.32 2.45 39.80
C PHE A 6 -17.32 1.28 38.82
N ILE A 7 -18.51 0.83 38.40
CA ILE A 7 -18.67 -0.15 37.31
C ILE A 7 -19.89 0.25 36.48
N ALA A 8 -19.83 1.41 35.82
CA ALA A 8 -20.86 1.79 34.84
C ALA A 8 -20.31 2.51 33.59
N LEU A 9 -19.03 2.89 33.56
CA LEU A 9 -18.44 3.59 32.41
C LEU A 9 -17.67 2.67 31.44
N ALA A 10 -17.25 1.48 31.90
CA ALA A 10 -16.44 0.56 31.08
C ALA A 10 -17.27 -0.21 30.04
N THR A 11 -18.57 -0.41 30.28
CA THR A 11 -19.44 -1.23 29.42
C THR A 11 -19.87 -0.50 28.15
N THR A 12 -20.00 0.83 28.19
CA THR A 12 -20.44 1.62 27.03
C THR A 12 -19.32 1.83 26.00
N VAL A 13 -18.07 1.91 26.45
CA VAL A 13 -16.89 2.00 25.55
C VAL A 13 -16.61 0.65 24.87
N LEU A 14 -16.91 -0.47 25.55
CA LEU A 14 -16.78 -1.82 24.97
C LEU A 14 -17.87 -2.14 23.93
N PHE A 15 -19.03 -1.48 23.98
CA PHE A 15 -20.09 -1.72 22.99
C PHE A 15 -19.81 -1.03 21.65
N PHE A 16 -19.16 0.14 21.65
CA PHE A 16 -18.76 0.81 20.40
C PHE A 16 -17.53 0.16 19.74
N SER A 17 -16.65 -0.50 20.51
CA SER A 17 -15.52 -1.25 19.92
C SER A 17 -15.94 -2.61 19.34
N LEU A 18 -17.08 -3.18 19.76
CA LEU A 18 -17.62 -4.42 19.18
C LEU A 18 -18.44 -4.21 17.90
N ILE A 19 -18.88 -2.98 17.59
CA ILE A 19 -19.57 -2.68 16.32
C ILE A 19 -18.56 -2.42 15.19
N ALA A 20 -17.27 -2.30 15.50
CA ALA A 20 -16.18 -2.39 14.51
C ALA A 20 -15.91 -3.85 14.08
N VAL A 21 -16.95 -4.69 14.01
CA VAL A 21 -16.92 -5.82 13.07
C VAL A 21 -16.92 -5.17 11.71
N ASN A 22 -15.73 -5.01 11.14
CA ASN A 22 -15.54 -4.68 9.74
C ASN A 22 -16.52 -5.54 8.94
N HIS A 23 -17.59 -4.92 8.43
CA HIS A 23 -18.26 -5.43 7.26
C HIS A 23 -17.19 -5.44 6.18
N PHE A 24 -16.46 -6.55 6.07
CA PHE A 24 -15.70 -6.84 4.88
C PHE A 24 -16.71 -6.80 3.76
N GLY A 25 -16.58 -5.79 2.89
CA GLY A 25 -17.39 -5.66 1.69
C GLY A 25 -17.41 -6.98 0.91
N LYS A 26 -18.40 -7.14 0.03
CA LYS A 26 -18.61 -8.40 -0.70
C LYS A 26 -17.27 -8.88 -1.28
N PRO A 27 -16.77 -10.06 -0.87
CA PRO A 27 -15.47 -10.50 -1.32
C PRO A 27 -15.57 -10.87 -2.80
N PHE A 28 -14.78 -10.19 -3.61
CA PHE A 28 -14.66 -10.45 -5.04
C PHE A 28 -13.46 -11.37 -5.25
N HIS A 29 -13.72 -12.60 -5.69
CA HIS A 29 -12.67 -13.57 -5.97
C HIS A 29 -12.37 -13.50 -7.47
N GLY A 30 -11.41 -12.65 -7.85
CA GLY A 30 -10.87 -12.66 -9.21
C GLY A 30 -10.04 -13.93 -9.42
N LYS A 31 -10.44 -14.81 -10.33
CA LYS A 31 -9.63 -15.98 -10.68
C LYS A 31 -8.50 -15.55 -11.62
N LEU A 32 -7.26 -15.86 -11.26
CA LEU A 32 -6.06 -15.49 -12.04
C LEU A 32 -6.10 -15.99 -13.51
N GLY A 33 -6.88 -17.02 -13.83
CA GLY A 33 -7.05 -17.52 -15.20
C GLY A 33 -7.71 -16.54 -16.18
N GLU A 34 -8.37 -15.49 -15.68
CA GLU A 34 -8.97 -14.41 -16.48
C GLU A 34 -8.04 -13.18 -16.59
N MET A 35 -6.86 -13.21 -15.95
CA MET A 35 -5.93 -12.09 -15.94
C MET A 35 -5.01 -12.12 -17.15
N GLU A 36 -4.96 -11.01 -17.88
CA GLU A 36 -3.94 -10.75 -18.89
C GLU A 36 -2.61 -10.40 -18.21
N ILE A 37 -1.51 -10.89 -18.79
CA ILE A 37 -0.15 -10.69 -18.29
C ILE A 37 0.61 -9.85 -19.31
N VAL A 38 1.10 -8.69 -18.88
CA VAL A 38 2.04 -7.88 -19.66
C VAL A 38 3.45 -8.16 -19.13
N PRO A 39 4.25 -9.00 -19.83
CA PRO A 39 5.53 -9.46 -19.31
C PRO A 39 6.57 -8.34 -19.27
N ILE A 40 7.43 -8.36 -18.26
CA ILE A 40 8.58 -7.48 -18.11
C ILE A 40 9.83 -8.35 -18.23
N THR A 41 10.67 -8.04 -19.22
CA THR A 41 11.91 -8.79 -19.47
C THR A 41 13.05 -8.23 -18.64
N ASP A 42 13.88 -9.12 -18.08
CA ASP A 42 15.12 -8.81 -17.36
C ASP A 42 14.97 -7.96 -16.09
N ALA A 43 13.74 -7.79 -15.60
CA ALA A 43 13.45 -7.09 -14.36
C ALA A 43 12.20 -7.66 -13.69
N VAL A 44 12.01 -7.27 -12.44
CA VAL A 44 10.81 -7.55 -11.66
C VAL A 44 10.30 -6.26 -11.05
N GLY A 45 9.10 -6.38 -10.51
CA GLY A 45 8.61 -5.46 -9.53
C GLY A 45 7.99 -4.23 -10.16
N PRO A 46 6.98 -4.32 -11.05
CA PRO A 46 6.17 -3.15 -11.39
C PRO A 46 5.48 -2.64 -10.12
N GLU A 47 6.20 -1.87 -9.33
CA GLU A 47 5.88 -1.51 -7.96
C GLU A 47 4.70 -0.54 -7.92
N SER A 48 4.64 0.35 -8.91
CA SER A 48 3.57 1.32 -9.14
C SER A 48 3.28 1.45 -10.64
N VAL A 49 2.04 1.82 -10.96
CA VAL A 49 1.58 2.10 -12.32
C VAL A 49 1.04 3.52 -12.42
N ALA A 50 1.31 4.16 -13.55
CA ALA A 50 0.78 5.47 -13.88
C ALA A 50 0.37 5.52 -15.36
N PHE A 51 -0.59 6.39 -15.64
CA PHE A 51 -1.07 6.65 -17.00
C PHE A 51 -1.02 8.14 -17.27
N HIS A 52 -0.68 8.50 -18.50
CA HIS A 52 -0.75 9.88 -18.92
C HIS A 52 -2.23 10.30 -19.05
N PRO A 53 -2.61 11.53 -18.65
CA PRO A 53 -3.99 12.01 -18.75
C PRO A 53 -4.57 11.98 -20.17
N LEU A 54 -3.73 12.10 -21.20
CA LEU A 54 -4.11 12.03 -22.62
C LEU A 54 -4.14 10.59 -23.19
N GLY A 55 -4.09 9.56 -22.34
CA GLY A 55 -4.27 8.16 -22.76
C GLY A 55 -2.99 7.35 -23.03
N ASP A 56 -1.81 7.95 -22.86
CA ASP A 56 -0.52 7.25 -23.03
C ASP A 56 -0.16 6.39 -21.78
N GLY A 57 0.75 5.43 -21.96
CA GLY A 57 1.18 4.46 -20.94
C GLY A 57 0.62 3.04 -21.17
N PRO A 58 0.68 2.16 -20.15
CA PRO A 58 1.13 2.41 -18.78
C PRO A 58 2.62 2.73 -18.64
N TYR A 59 2.96 3.44 -17.57
CA TYR A 59 4.31 3.62 -17.05
C TYR A 59 4.42 2.84 -15.74
N VAL A 60 5.50 2.08 -15.55
CA VAL A 60 5.73 1.34 -14.31
C VAL A 60 7.14 1.58 -13.79
N GLY A 61 7.27 1.78 -12.48
CA GLY A 61 8.56 1.73 -11.80
C GLY A 61 8.92 0.27 -11.54
N ILE A 62 10.16 -0.13 -11.83
CA ILE A 62 10.67 -1.48 -11.59
C ILE A 62 11.77 -1.50 -10.53
N SER A 63 11.97 -2.64 -9.87
CA SER A 63 12.82 -2.74 -8.67
C SER A 63 14.31 -2.44 -8.90
N ASP A 64 14.78 -2.40 -10.16
CA ASP A 64 16.13 -1.94 -10.51
C ASP A 64 16.26 -0.40 -10.57
N GLY A 65 15.17 0.31 -10.27
CA GLY A 65 15.09 1.77 -10.22
C GLY A 65 14.62 2.42 -11.51
N ARG A 66 14.54 1.69 -12.64
CA ARG A 66 14.03 2.25 -13.90
C ARG A 66 12.52 2.53 -13.83
N ILE A 67 12.09 3.50 -14.63
CA ILE A 67 10.70 3.68 -15.05
C ILE A 67 10.64 3.23 -16.49
N ILE A 68 9.79 2.26 -16.79
CA ILE A 68 9.56 1.75 -18.13
C ILE A 68 8.15 2.12 -18.60
N LYS A 69 8.01 2.33 -19.91
CA LYS A 69 6.76 2.71 -20.56
C LYS A 69 6.35 1.63 -21.56
N TRP A 70 5.09 1.21 -21.54
CA TRP A 70 4.54 0.27 -22.51
C TRP A 70 4.34 0.97 -23.86
N GLN A 71 4.70 0.29 -24.95
CA GLN A 71 4.42 0.71 -26.32
C GLN A 71 3.44 -0.29 -26.94
N PRO A 72 2.13 0.03 -26.99
CA PRO A 72 1.11 -0.94 -27.39
C PRO A 72 1.29 -1.40 -28.85
N ASN A 73 1.65 -0.51 -29.77
CA ASN A 73 1.86 -0.87 -31.18
C ASN A 73 3.04 -1.83 -31.39
N GLU A 74 4.04 -1.78 -30.50
CA GLU A 74 5.27 -2.56 -30.61
C GLU A 74 5.31 -3.73 -29.62
N HIS A 75 4.30 -3.85 -28.75
CA HIS A 75 4.19 -4.87 -27.70
C HIS A 75 5.46 -5.01 -26.87
N ARG A 76 6.08 -3.89 -26.52
CA ARG A 76 7.34 -3.86 -25.75
C ARG A 76 7.39 -2.73 -24.73
N TRP A 77 8.25 -2.92 -23.74
CA TRP A 77 8.65 -1.89 -22.80
C TRP A 77 9.83 -1.08 -23.35
N ILE A 78 9.81 0.23 -23.11
CA ILE A 78 10.95 1.12 -23.34
C ILE A 78 11.38 1.76 -22.03
N SER A 79 12.68 2.00 -21.87
CA SER A 79 13.19 2.80 -20.75
C SER A 79 12.72 4.24 -20.92
N PHE A 80 12.07 4.78 -19.89
CA PHE A 80 11.54 6.15 -19.88
C PHE A 80 12.31 7.05 -18.92
N GLY A 81 12.72 6.51 -17.77
CA GLY A 81 13.45 7.26 -16.75
C GLY A 81 14.13 6.35 -15.75
N ILE A 82 14.87 6.94 -14.83
CA ILE A 82 15.56 6.23 -13.75
C ILE A 82 15.28 7.01 -12.46
N THR A 83 14.88 6.29 -11.43
CA THR A 83 14.80 6.77 -10.05
C THR A 83 16.07 6.36 -9.29
N SER A 84 16.13 6.54 -7.97
CA SER A 84 17.32 6.15 -7.23
C SER A 84 17.50 4.62 -7.20
N PRO A 85 18.73 4.11 -7.47
CA PRO A 85 19.01 2.68 -7.50
C PRO A 85 19.06 2.03 -6.11
N ASN A 86 19.12 2.82 -5.04
CA ASN A 86 19.19 2.33 -3.66
C ASN A 86 17.79 2.27 -3.05
N ARG A 87 17.25 1.04 -2.91
CA ARG A 87 15.87 0.76 -2.48
C ARG A 87 15.79 -0.30 -1.37
N ASN A 88 16.56 -0.13 -0.30
CA ASN A 88 16.56 -1.09 0.80
C ASN A 88 15.44 -0.83 1.82
N HIS A 89 14.22 -1.25 1.48
CA HIS A 89 13.04 -1.05 2.33
C HIS A 89 13.04 -1.94 3.58
N ILE A 90 13.66 -3.12 3.53
CA ILE A 90 13.65 -4.08 4.65
C ILE A 90 14.39 -3.52 5.87
N ALA A 91 15.50 -2.81 5.67
CA ALA A 91 16.20 -2.15 6.76
C ALA A 91 15.30 -1.12 7.49
N VAL A 92 14.56 -0.30 6.73
CA VAL A 92 13.64 0.72 7.27
C VAL A 92 12.51 0.08 8.09
N VAL A 93 11.96 -1.03 7.59
CA VAL A 93 10.92 -1.80 8.26
C VAL A 93 11.43 -2.43 9.57
N LEU A 94 12.59 -3.10 9.52
CA LEU A 94 13.15 -3.80 10.68
C LEU A 94 13.71 -2.85 11.75
N SER A 95 14.31 -1.73 11.37
CA SER A 95 14.81 -0.74 12.32
C SER A 95 13.69 0.01 13.05
N GLY A 96 12.46 -0.07 12.52
CA GLY A 96 11.32 0.70 13.01
C GLY A 96 11.47 2.20 12.75
N ASP A 97 12.12 2.55 11.65
CA ASP A 97 12.35 3.94 11.26
C ASP A 97 11.04 4.75 11.20
N LYS A 98 11.16 6.01 11.60
CA LYS A 98 10.04 6.97 11.61
C LYS A 98 10.41 8.30 10.97
N THR A 99 11.47 8.34 10.17
CA THR A 99 11.92 9.59 9.52
C THR A 99 11.07 9.96 8.31
N GLY A 100 10.05 9.15 7.98
CA GLY A 100 9.14 9.38 6.87
C GLY A 100 8.41 10.71 6.97
N MET A 101 8.18 11.31 5.80
CA MET A 101 7.55 12.62 5.66
C MET A 101 6.43 12.58 4.61
N LEU A 102 5.43 13.42 4.79
CA LEU A 102 4.49 13.79 3.75
C LEU A 102 4.89 15.16 3.20
N LEU A 103 5.16 15.23 1.90
CA LEU A 103 5.65 16.44 1.23
C LEU A 103 4.61 16.93 0.23
N LYS A 104 4.44 18.25 0.17
CA LYS A 104 3.73 18.93 -0.92
C LYS A 104 4.77 19.60 -1.81
N TYR A 105 4.67 19.37 -3.11
CA TYR A 105 5.45 20.10 -4.11
C TYR A 105 4.53 21.00 -4.92
N GLU A 106 4.91 22.27 -5.07
CA GLU A 106 4.20 23.24 -5.90
C GLU A 106 4.98 23.47 -7.19
N GLN A 107 4.36 23.19 -8.33
CA GLN A 107 5.06 23.18 -9.62
C GLN A 107 5.48 24.59 -10.07
N GLU A 108 4.62 25.60 -9.91
CA GLU A 108 4.89 26.98 -10.36
C GLU A 108 6.00 27.63 -9.53
N SER A 109 5.86 27.61 -8.21
CA SER A 109 6.81 28.19 -7.26
C SER A 109 8.05 27.33 -7.05
N LYS A 110 8.00 26.05 -7.47
CA LYS A 110 9.01 25.00 -7.23
C LYS A 110 9.29 24.78 -5.74
N GLN A 111 8.35 25.16 -4.87
CA GLN A 111 8.51 25.02 -3.42
C GLN A 111 8.14 23.63 -2.95
N ILE A 112 8.88 23.13 -1.96
CA ILE A 112 8.56 21.92 -1.21
C ILE A 112 8.15 22.32 0.20
N THR A 113 6.98 21.89 0.63
CA THR A 113 6.49 22.06 2.00
C THR A 113 6.39 20.71 2.68
N VAL A 114 6.95 20.60 3.89
CA VAL A 114 6.75 19.42 4.74
C VAL A 114 5.40 19.56 5.43
N LEU A 115 4.44 18.68 5.09
CA LEU A 115 3.11 18.67 5.70
C LEU A 115 3.11 17.89 7.02
N LEU A 116 3.79 16.73 7.05
CA LEU A 116 3.90 15.86 8.21
C LEU A 116 5.30 15.24 8.28
N THR A 117 5.76 14.94 9.49
CA THR A 117 6.99 14.19 9.79
C THR A 117 6.68 13.08 10.78
N ASN A 118 7.69 12.30 11.18
CA ASN A 118 7.59 11.24 12.18
C ASN A 118 6.68 10.06 11.75
N LEU A 119 6.55 9.83 10.44
CA LEU A 119 5.73 8.77 9.88
C LEU A 119 6.53 7.47 9.77
N SER A 120 5.91 6.34 10.16
CA SER A 120 6.58 5.04 10.06
C SER A 120 6.29 4.37 8.73
N PHE A 121 7.27 4.42 7.83
CA PHE A 121 7.16 3.88 6.47
C PHE A 121 5.89 4.37 5.74
N PRO A 122 5.74 5.69 5.53
CA PRO A 122 4.67 6.22 4.70
C PRO A 122 4.85 5.73 3.27
N ASN A 123 3.76 5.31 2.62
CA ASN A 123 3.84 4.70 1.30
C ASN A 123 2.84 5.35 0.33
N GLY A 124 1.84 4.63 -0.18
CA GLY A 124 0.86 5.17 -1.10
C GLY A 124 0.14 6.41 -0.58
N VAL A 125 -0.13 7.37 -1.47
CA VAL A 125 -0.86 8.61 -1.18
C VAL A 125 -1.85 8.89 -2.32
N ALA A 126 -3.06 9.31 -1.96
CA ALA A 126 -4.09 9.70 -2.92
C ALA A 126 -4.89 10.90 -2.41
N LEU A 127 -5.25 11.80 -3.32
CA LEU A 127 -6.12 12.94 -3.04
C LEU A 127 -7.60 12.53 -3.18
N SER A 128 -8.47 13.08 -2.33
CA SER A 128 -9.93 13.00 -2.53
C SER A 128 -10.35 13.59 -3.87
N GLN A 129 -11.55 13.24 -4.34
CA GLN A 129 -12.03 13.71 -5.65
C GLN A 129 -12.13 15.26 -5.71
N ASP A 130 -12.54 15.88 -4.61
CA ASP A 130 -12.73 17.33 -4.47
C ASP A 130 -11.48 18.07 -3.97
N GLY A 131 -10.41 17.35 -3.62
CA GLY A 131 -9.20 17.94 -3.06
C GLY A 131 -9.29 18.39 -1.60
N SER A 132 -10.38 18.08 -0.89
CA SER A 132 -10.59 18.53 0.50
C SER A 132 -9.74 17.78 1.53
N PHE A 133 -9.28 16.58 1.22
CA PHE A 133 -8.35 15.80 2.02
C PHE A 133 -7.47 14.88 1.15
N LEU A 134 -6.42 14.36 1.75
CA LEU A 134 -5.67 13.24 1.19
C LEU A 134 -5.68 12.05 2.15
N VAL A 135 -5.47 10.87 1.60
CA VAL A 135 -5.24 9.64 2.35
C VAL A 135 -3.85 9.10 2.03
N PHE A 136 -3.21 8.48 3.02
CA PHE A 136 -1.94 7.82 2.82
C PHE A 136 -1.76 6.61 3.72
N ALA A 137 -0.94 5.67 3.27
CA ALA A 137 -0.61 4.44 3.98
C ALA A 137 0.50 4.69 5.02
N GLU A 138 0.31 4.19 6.23
CA GLU A 138 1.40 4.00 7.20
C GLU A 138 1.66 2.50 7.37
N THR A 139 2.63 1.99 6.60
CA THR A 139 2.76 0.58 6.26
C THR A 139 2.99 -0.30 7.49
N THR A 140 3.99 0.02 8.30
CA THR A 140 4.36 -0.78 9.50
C THR A 140 3.32 -0.70 10.62
N LYS A 141 2.38 0.26 10.53
CA LYS A 141 1.23 0.40 11.44
C LYS A 141 -0.04 -0.21 10.87
N CYS A 142 0.01 -0.75 9.65
CA CYS A 142 -1.10 -1.42 8.97
C CYS A 142 -2.36 -0.55 8.87
N ARG A 143 -2.23 0.77 8.66
CA ARG A 143 -3.37 1.70 8.69
C ARG A 143 -3.33 2.70 7.54
N ILE A 144 -4.50 3.24 7.21
CA ILE A 144 -4.67 4.41 6.35
C ILE A 144 -4.96 5.63 7.22
N LEU A 145 -4.23 6.69 6.97
CA LEU A 145 -4.40 7.99 7.60
C LEU A 145 -5.11 8.94 6.63
N ARG A 146 -5.97 9.81 7.16
CA ARG A 146 -6.59 10.92 6.43
C ARG A 146 -6.06 12.24 6.97
N TYR A 147 -5.60 13.10 6.06
CA TYR A 147 -5.12 14.44 6.36
C TYR A 147 -5.98 15.47 5.64
N TRP A 148 -6.64 16.33 6.40
CA TRP A 148 -7.54 17.34 5.88
C TRP A 148 -6.78 18.53 5.34
N LEU A 149 -7.14 18.98 4.13
CA LEU A 149 -6.53 20.11 3.43
C LEU A 149 -7.42 21.36 3.49
N SER A 150 -8.73 21.18 3.55
CA SER A 150 -9.71 22.27 3.54
C SER A 150 -10.27 22.60 4.93
N THR A 151 -10.63 23.86 5.12
CA THR A 151 -11.31 24.35 6.33
C THR A 151 -12.70 23.73 6.47
N PRO A 152 -13.21 23.54 7.70
CA PRO A 152 -12.63 23.94 8.98
C PRO A 152 -11.63 22.93 9.57
N LYS A 153 -11.40 21.79 8.91
CA LYS A 153 -10.57 20.70 9.47
C LYS A 153 -9.11 20.71 9.00
N ALA A 154 -8.71 21.68 8.19
CA ALA A 154 -7.36 21.75 7.61
C ALA A 154 -6.26 21.50 8.65
N GLY A 155 -5.32 20.61 8.32
CA GLY A 155 -4.24 20.21 9.21
C GLY A 155 -4.56 19.05 10.15
N ASN A 156 -5.84 18.66 10.29
CA ASN A 156 -6.20 17.53 11.12
C ASN A 156 -5.77 16.20 10.48
N LEU A 157 -5.18 15.33 11.30
CA LEU A 157 -4.77 13.99 10.94
C LEU A 157 -5.57 12.98 11.75
N GLU A 158 -6.15 11.98 11.09
CA GLU A 158 -6.89 10.91 11.76
C GLU A 158 -6.64 9.55 11.10
N THR A 159 -6.90 8.48 11.85
CA THR A 159 -6.89 7.12 11.28
C THR A 159 -8.22 6.88 10.58
N LEU A 160 -8.16 6.69 9.27
CA LEU A 160 -9.34 6.41 8.45
C LEU A 160 -9.73 4.94 8.54
N ALA A 161 -8.76 4.04 8.44
CA ALA A 161 -9.01 2.60 8.47
C ALA A 161 -7.81 1.83 9.05
N GLN A 162 -8.10 0.80 9.82
CA GLN A 162 -7.13 -0.21 10.23
C GLN A 162 -7.25 -1.42 9.29
N LEU A 163 -6.13 -1.86 8.73
CA LEU A 163 -6.08 -2.87 7.68
C LEU A 163 -5.53 -4.21 8.18
N PRO A 164 -5.89 -5.33 7.52
CA PRO A 164 -5.45 -6.68 7.92
C PRO A 164 -4.00 -7.00 7.55
N GLY A 165 -3.30 -6.10 6.87
CA GLY A 165 -1.94 -6.30 6.35
C GLY A 165 -1.19 -5.00 6.16
N PHE A 166 -0.04 -5.08 5.48
CA PHE A 166 0.85 -3.96 5.21
C PHE A 166 0.39 -3.22 3.95
N PRO A 167 -0.24 -2.03 4.07
CA PRO A 167 -0.68 -1.27 2.90
C PRO A 167 0.49 -0.71 2.12
N ASP A 168 0.33 -0.63 0.81
CA ASP A 168 1.34 -0.14 -0.13
C ASP A 168 0.77 1.05 -0.91
N ASN A 169 0.72 1.01 -2.25
CA ASN A 169 0.13 2.10 -3.04
C ASN A 169 -1.39 2.25 -2.84
N ILE A 170 -1.84 3.49 -3.02
CA ILE A 170 -3.24 3.89 -2.95
C ILE A 170 -3.61 4.62 -4.23
N LYS A 171 -4.72 4.23 -4.86
CA LYS A 171 -5.27 4.89 -6.05
C LYS A 171 -6.75 5.15 -5.85
N ARG A 172 -7.22 6.32 -6.27
CA ARG A 172 -8.65 6.62 -6.29
C ARG A 172 -9.36 5.74 -7.33
N SER A 173 -10.51 5.17 -6.99
CA SER A 173 -11.35 4.45 -7.94
C SER A 173 -12.32 5.42 -8.63
N PRO A 174 -12.57 5.29 -9.94
CA PRO A 174 -13.60 6.06 -10.63
C PRO A 174 -15.01 5.76 -10.10
N ARG A 175 -15.21 4.60 -9.45
CA ARG A 175 -16.46 4.22 -8.76
C ARG A 175 -16.56 4.77 -7.33
N GLY A 176 -15.65 5.68 -6.94
CA GLY A 176 -15.57 6.26 -5.61
C GLY A 176 -14.72 5.44 -4.63
N GLY A 177 -14.16 6.13 -3.65
CA GLY A 177 -13.23 5.56 -2.67
C GLY A 177 -11.84 5.30 -3.25
N PHE A 178 -11.09 4.43 -2.58
CA PHE A 178 -9.67 4.18 -2.85
C PHE A 178 -9.37 2.69 -2.91
N TRP A 179 -8.70 2.26 -3.98
CA TRP A 179 -7.98 1.00 -4.00
C TRP A 179 -6.71 1.13 -3.17
N VAL A 180 -6.50 0.17 -2.27
CA VAL A 180 -5.32 0.04 -1.43
C VAL A 180 -4.73 -1.34 -1.68
N ALA A 181 -3.50 -1.37 -2.20
CA ALA A 181 -2.75 -2.61 -2.30
C ALA A 181 -2.25 -3.05 -0.92
N ILE A 182 -2.31 -4.34 -0.64
CA ILE A 182 -1.82 -4.95 0.59
C ILE A 182 -0.74 -5.95 0.22
N HIS A 183 0.51 -5.58 0.50
CA HIS A 183 1.68 -6.37 0.14
C HIS A 183 1.62 -7.79 0.74
N SER A 184 1.23 -7.88 2.01
CA SER A 184 1.00 -9.16 2.68
C SER A 184 0.09 -9.00 3.89
N ARG A 185 -0.62 -10.08 4.24
CA ARG A 185 -1.38 -10.17 5.49
C ARG A 185 -0.44 -10.07 6.69
N ARG A 186 -0.93 -9.44 7.77
CA ARG A 186 -0.17 -9.30 9.01
C ARG A 186 0.01 -10.68 9.65
N CYS A 187 1.24 -11.19 9.70
CA CYS A 187 1.55 -12.40 10.44
C CYS A 187 2.06 -12.09 11.86
N LYS A 188 1.79 -12.99 12.81
CA LYS A 188 2.13 -12.79 14.24
C LYS A 188 3.64 -12.64 14.46
N VAL A 189 4.45 -13.41 13.73
CA VAL A 189 5.92 -13.38 13.84
C VAL A 189 6.47 -12.03 13.43
N LEU A 190 6.09 -11.54 12.25
CA LEU A 190 6.53 -10.22 11.77
C LEU A 190 6.00 -9.11 12.67
N SER A 191 4.75 -9.20 13.13
CA SER A 191 4.21 -8.25 14.11
C SER A 191 5.02 -8.23 15.42
N TRP A 192 5.54 -9.36 15.86
CA TRP A 192 6.37 -9.46 17.06
C TRP A 192 7.73 -8.80 16.85
N ILE A 193 8.39 -9.08 15.72
CA ILE A 193 9.66 -8.44 15.33
C ILE A 193 9.49 -6.91 15.25
N LEU A 194 8.44 -6.43 14.59
CA LEU A 194 8.14 -5.00 14.46
C LEU A 194 7.77 -4.32 15.80
N SER A 195 7.34 -5.10 16.80
CA SER A 195 7.03 -4.56 18.13
C SER A 195 8.31 -4.26 18.95
N TYR A 196 9.45 -4.83 18.56
CA TYR A 196 10.73 -4.68 19.23
C TYR A 196 11.83 -4.23 18.26
N SER A 197 11.84 -2.94 17.91
CA SER A 197 12.84 -2.37 16.98
C SER A 197 14.29 -2.63 17.41
N LYS A 198 14.58 -2.82 18.70
CA LYS A 198 15.92 -3.23 19.18
C LYS A 198 16.34 -4.60 18.64
N LEU A 199 15.42 -5.55 18.49
CA LEU A 199 15.69 -6.85 17.90
C LEU A 199 15.91 -6.75 16.39
N GLY A 200 15.09 -5.95 15.69
CA GLY A 200 15.29 -5.70 14.26
C GLY A 200 16.62 -5.01 13.97
N ASN A 201 17.00 -4.02 14.77
CA ASN A 201 18.31 -3.37 14.68
C ASN A 201 19.47 -4.32 15.00
N ALA A 202 19.32 -5.21 15.99
CA ALA A 202 20.32 -6.25 16.26
C ALA A 202 20.46 -7.22 15.07
N LEU A 203 19.36 -7.59 14.41
CA LEU A 203 19.39 -8.45 13.24
C LEU A 203 20.12 -7.80 12.05
N ILE A 204 19.84 -6.51 11.78
CA ILE A 204 20.56 -5.72 10.76
C ILE A 204 22.06 -5.62 11.08
N TRP A 205 22.41 -5.54 12.37
CA TRP A 205 23.80 -5.45 12.80
C TRP A 205 24.58 -6.77 12.63
N VAL A 206 23.91 -7.91 12.86
CA VAL A 206 24.55 -9.25 12.80
C VAL A 206 24.62 -9.78 11.37
N LEU A 207 23.61 -9.51 10.53
CA LEU A 207 23.52 -10.06 9.17
C LEU A 207 23.54 -8.95 8.11
N PRO A 208 24.27 -9.13 7.00
CA PRO A 208 24.17 -8.23 5.86
C PRO A 208 22.72 -8.12 5.37
N VAL A 209 22.24 -6.90 5.10
CA VAL A 209 20.84 -6.69 4.76
C VAL A 209 20.44 -7.45 3.49
N ASP A 210 21.34 -7.62 2.53
CA ASP A 210 21.05 -8.39 1.30
C ASP A 210 20.71 -9.86 1.58
N VAL A 211 21.31 -10.46 2.61
CA VAL A 211 21.00 -11.83 3.05
C VAL A 211 19.60 -11.89 3.62
N ILE A 212 19.24 -10.91 4.47
CA ILE A 212 17.90 -10.78 5.04
C ILE A 212 16.88 -10.59 3.93
N THR A 213 17.16 -9.71 2.97
CA THR A 213 16.31 -9.41 1.81
C THR A 213 16.08 -10.63 0.95
N LYS A 214 17.13 -11.40 0.65
CA LYS A 214 17.03 -12.62 -0.14
C LYS A 214 16.20 -13.69 0.57
N ALA A 215 16.42 -13.88 1.88
CA ALA A 215 15.64 -14.83 2.67
C ALA A 215 14.15 -14.44 2.74
N TYR A 216 13.86 -13.16 2.98
CA TYR A 216 12.51 -12.62 2.95
C TYR A 216 11.82 -12.82 1.60
N SER A 217 12.53 -12.53 0.50
CA SER A 217 12.00 -12.66 -0.86
C SER A 217 11.67 -14.11 -1.24
N VAL A 218 12.43 -15.08 -0.71
CA VAL A 218 12.13 -16.50 -0.90
C VAL A 218 10.90 -16.88 -0.09
N MET A 219 10.83 -16.48 1.18
CA MET A 219 9.70 -16.78 2.07
C MET A 219 8.37 -16.17 1.55
N SER A 220 8.41 -14.93 1.08
CA SER A 220 7.21 -14.22 0.58
C SER A 220 6.63 -14.86 -0.68
N LYS A 221 7.45 -15.52 -1.51
CA LYS A 221 6.96 -16.27 -2.68
C LYS A 221 6.03 -17.42 -2.31
N TYR A 222 6.26 -18.08 -1.17
CA TYR A 222 5.49 -19.26 -0.75
C TYR A 222 4.34 -18.93 0.21
N LEU A 223 4.48 -17.88 1.02
CA LEU A 223 3.49 -17.48 2.03
C LEU A 223 2.62 -16.30 1.58
N GLY A 224 2.90 -15.74 0.40
CA GLY A 224 2.20 -14.59 -0.15
C GLY A 224 0.77 -14.92 -0.59
N SER A 225 -0.14 -14.02 -0.23
CA SER A 225 -1.47 -13.89 -0.81
C SER A 225 -1.59 -12.43 -1.22
N GLY A 226 -1.70 -12.18 -2.53
CA GLY A 226 -1.90 -10.84 -3.06
C GLY A 226 -3.27 -10.34 -2.65
N LEU A 227 -3.35 -9.20 -1.96
CA LEU A 227 -4.60 -8.65 -1.45
C LEU A 227 -4.72 -7.19 -1.87
N ALA A 228 -5.90 -6.78 -2.32
CA ALA A 228 -6.25 -5.38 -2.54
C ALA A 228 -7.64 -5.11 -1.98
N LEU A 229 -7.82 -3.92 -1.42
CA LEU A 229 -9.08 -3.50 -0.81
C LEU A 229 -9.54 -2.21 -1.47
N ARG A 230 -10.81 -2.13 -1.87
CA ARG A 230 -11.44 -0.84 -2.20
C ARG A 230 -12.14 -0.33 -0.96
N ILE A 231 -11.70 0.79 -0.42
CA ILE A 231 -12.28 1.43 0.78
C ILE A 231 -13.02 2.71 0.42
N SER A 232 -14.09 3.05 1.17
CA SER A 232 -14.81 4.31 1.02
C SER A 232 -14.02 5.50 1.59
N GLU A 233 -14.54 6.71 1.38
CA GLU A 233 -13.96 7.94 1.96
C GLU A 233 -14.11 8.01 3.50
N GLU A 234 -14.92 7.13 4.07
CA GLU A 234 -15.15 6.91 5.50
C GLU A 234 -14.37 5.71 6.04
N GLY A 235 -13.57 5.04 5.21
CA GLY A 235 -12.73 3.92 5.63
C GLY A 235 -13.43 2.56 5.69
N VAL A 236 -14.63 2.45 5.12
CA VAL A 236 -15.38 1.18 5.05
C VAL A 236 -14.86 0.35 3.88
N VAL A 237 -14.59 -0.94 4.08
CA VAL A 237 -14.22 -1.85 2.98
C VAL A 237 -15.43 -2.12 2.09
N LEU A 238 -15.36 -1.70 0.84
CA LEU A 238 -16.40 -1.87 -0.17
C LEU A 238 -16.18 -3.15 -1.00
N GLU A 239 -14.94 -3.42 -1.40
CA GLU A 239 -14.54 -4.60 -2.17
C GLU A 239 -13.23 -5.16 -1.64
N THR A 240 -13.07 -6.48 -1.76
CA THR A 240 -11.83 -7.19 -1.45
C THR A 240 -11.48 -8.08 -2.62
N LEU A 241 -10.26 -7.93 -3.14
CA LEU A 241 -9.67 -8.82 -4.14
C LEU A 241 -8.53 -9.58 -3.48
N GLU A 242 -8.66 -10.90 -3.45
CA GLU A 242 -7.61 -11.79 -2.94
C GLU A 242 -7.19 -12.78 -4.03
N LEU A 243 -5.88 -12.88 -4.25
CA LEU A 243 -5.29 -13.84 -5.16
C LEU A 243 -4.92 -15.10 -4.37
N GLU A 244 -5.49 -16.25 -4.74
CA GLU A 244 -5.23 -17.51 -4.04
C GLU A 244 -3.73 -17.89 -4.06
N SER A 245 -3.24 -18.45 -2.96
CA SER A 245 -1.86 -18.94 -2.84
C SER A 245 -1.58 -20.04 -3.88
N GLY A 246 -0.51 -19.90 -4.65
CA GLY A 246 -0.16 -20.77 -5.79
C GLY A 246 -0.48 -20.16 -7.16
N ASN A 247 -1.23 -19.06 -7.20
CA ASN A 247 -1.31 -18.20 -8.38
C ASN A 247 0.05 -17.54 -8.65
N LYS A 248 0.32 -17.17 -9.92
CA LYS A 248 1.60 -16.56 -10.33
C LYS A 248 1.96 -15.29 -9.56
N MET A 249 1.01 -14.63 -8.89
CA MET A 249 1.18 -13.37 -8.17
C MET A 249 1.09 -13.58 -6.66
N SER A 250 2.23 -13.46 -5.97
CA SER A 250 2.35 -13.66 -4.51
C SER A 250 2.26 -12.37 -3.68
N SER A 251 2.23 -11.20 -4.32
CA SER A 251 2.09 -9.90 -3.67
C SER A 251 1.40 -8.90 -4.60
N ILE A 252 0.66 -7.95 -4.05
CA ILE A 252 0.13 -6.79 -4.78
C ILE A 252 0.70 -5.54 -4.10
N SER A 253 1.40 -4.70 -4.85
CA SER A 253 1.93 -3.41 -4.37
C SER A 253 1.17 -2.22 -4.96
N GLU A 254 0.37 -2.44 -5.98
CA GLU A 254 -0.39 -1.42 -6.70
C GLU A 254 -1.68 -2.02 -7.25
N MET A 255 -2.76 -1.23 -7.19
CA MET A 255 -4.04 -1.57 -7.79
C MET A 255 -4.66 -0.30 -8.35
N GLN A 256 -4.67 -0.16 -9.67
CA GLN A 256 -5.27 1.00 -10.34
C GLN A 256 -6.42 0.56 -11.25
N GLU A 257 -7.59 1.15 -11.03
CA GLU A 257 -8.76 0.96 -11.90
C GLU A 257 -8.73 2.00 -13.02
N LYS A 258 -8.76 1.55 -14.27
CA LYS A 258 -8.76 2.39 -15.47
C LYS A 258 -9.34 1.65 -16.67
N ASP A 259 -10.22 2.31 -17.42
CA ASP A 259 -10.80 1.83 -18.69
C ASP A 259 -11.42 0.41 -18.56
N ASP A 260 -12.22 0.17 -17.53
CA ASP A 260 -12.82 -1.14 -17.16
C ASP A 260 -11.81 -2.26 -16.85
N HIS A 261 -10.57 -1.90 -16.53
CA HIS A 261 -9.53 -2.84 -16.11
C HIS A 261 -8.95 -2.47 -14.73
N LEU A 262 -8.60 -3.49 -13.97
CA LEU A 262 -7.75 -3.42 -12.80
C LEU A 262 -6.31 -3.76 -13.19
N TRP A 263 -5.44 -2.78 -13.04
CA TRP A 263 -4.01 -2.89 -13.29
C TRP A 263 -3.29 -3.16 -11.97
N MET A 264 -2.63 -4.31 -11.91
CA MET A 264 -2.04 -4.86 -10.68
C MET A 264 -0.52 -4.91 -10.78
N GLY A 265 0.11 -4.15 -9.91
CA GLY A 265 1.57 -4.17 -9.72
C GLY A 265 1.98 -5.07 -8.57
N SER A 266 3.26 -5.37 -8.52
CA SER A 266 3.90 -6.18 -7.47
C SER A 266 5.34 -5.74 -7.33
N ILE A 267 5.95 -5.95 -6.15
CA ILE A 267 7.37 -5.69 -5.93
C ILE A 267 8.30 -6.81 -6.42
N ASN A 268 7.75 -7.98 -6.76
CA ASN A 268 8.57 -9.18 -7.04
C ASN A 268 8.15 -9.96 -8.29
N MET A 269 7.12 -9.52 -9.00
CA MET A 269 6.67 -10.20 -10.22
C MET A 269 7.35 -9.65 -11.48
N PRO A 270 7.69 -10.51 -12.46
CA PRO A 270 8.26 -10.09 -13.74
C PRO A 270 7.17 -9.70 -14.76
N PHE A 271 6.03 -9.18 -14.30
CA PHE A 271 4.92 -8.79 -15.17
C PHE A 271 3.97 -7.84 -14.47
N LEU A 272 3.26 -7.04 -15.27
CA LEU A 272 2.09 -6.27 -14.84
C LEU A 272 0.83 -7.12 -15.10
N GLY A 273 -0.02 -7.28 -14.08
CA GLY A 273 -1.28 -8.01 -14.20
C GLY A 273 -2.42 -7.08 -14.63
N VAL A 274 -3.30 -7.56 -15.50
CA VAL A 274 -4.48 -6.80 -15.95
C VAL A 274 -5.71 -7.69 -15.85
N TYR A 275 -6.69 -7.25 -15.07
CA TYR A 275 -7.96 -7.96 -14.89
C TYR A 275 -9.10 -7.10 -15.42
N ARG A 276 -9.98 -7.67 -16.26
CA ARG A 276 -11.15 -6.96 -16.80
C ARG A 276 -12.31 -7.05 -15.80
N LEU A 277 -12.89 -5.91 -15.46
CA LEU A 277 -14.05 -5.79 -14.55
C LEU A 277 -15.37 -6.18 -15.21
#